data_AF-A0A177C2J9-F1
#
_entry.id   AF-A0A177C2J9-F1
#
_cell.length_a   1.000
_cell.length_b   1.000
_cell.length_c   1.000
_cell.angle_alpha   90.00
_cell.angle_beta   90.00
_cell.angle_gamma   90.00
#
_symmetry.space_group_name_H-M   'P 1'
#
loop_
_entity.id
_entity.type
_entity.pdbx_description
1 polymer ?
#
loop_
_entity_poly.entity_id
_entity_poly.type
_entity_poly.pdbx_seq_one_letter_code
_entity_poly.pdbx_strand_id
1 'polypeptide(L)'
;MAASVPLPVVPIPEEHKDLFASVNAFVYGYMSGPGHDNSHDYHHILRVLSNAHRILTQERKSKLAISFNPSVVYLAALLHDVGDHKYAKPGEDVENQVSRILLERGADEDLATKVQVIVKHVGYTNEVKNPQSVVDVLQRYPELAVVQDADRLDAIGAVGVGRCFAFGGAKGKGRPLAGAIEHFDEKLVKLPDMMKTKTGKAMAGHRKRILEEFANEFNTEAELAFKVQT
;
A
#
# COMPACT_ATOMS: atom_id res chain seq x y z
N MET A 1 17.88 -25.77 5.82
CA MET A 1 17.02 -25.25 6.90
C MET A 1 16.01 -24.33 6.26
N ALA A 2 14.70 -24.55 6.46
CA ALA A 2 13.71 -23.60 5.98
C ALA A 2 13.98 -22.24 6.64
N ALA A 3 14.10 -21.17 5.85
CA ALA A 3 14.27 -19.84 6.40
C ALA A 3 13.07 -19.53 7.31
N SER A 4 13.33 -19.08 8.54
CA SER A 4 12.28 -18.65 9.47
C SER A 4 11.52 -17.48 8.85
N VAL A 5 10.19 -17.52 8.90
CA VAL A 5 9.36 -16.41 8.41
C VAL A 5 9.70 -15.14 9.18
N PRO A 6 10.09 -14.03 8.52
CA PRO A 6 10.33 -12.76 9.21
C PRO A 6 9.06 -12.28 9.91
N LEU A 7 9.16 -11.82 11.15
CA LEU A 7 8.03 -11.28 11.91
C LEU A 7 8.30 -9.80 12.25
N PRO A 8 7.56 -8.84 11.64
CA PRO A 8 7.69 -7.44 12.01
C PRO A 8 7.17 -7.19 13.42
N VAL A 9 7.97 -6.49 14.23
CA VAL A 9 7.59 -6.11 15.60
C VAL A 9 6.91 -4.74 15.55
N VAL A 10 5.60 -4.73 15.71
CA VAL A 10 4.77 -3.51 15.78
C VAL A 10 4.09 -3.42 17.15
N PRO A 11 3.75 -2.21 17.64
CA PRO A 11 3.04 -2.02 18.91
C PRO A 11 1.56 -2.36 18.77
N ILE A 12 1.27 -3.63 18.47
CA ILE A 12 -0.07 -4.21 18.51
C ILE A 12 -0.35 -4.72 19.95
N PRO A 13 -1.60 -4.66 20.44
CA PRO A 13 -1.96 -5.21 21.75
C PRO A 13 -1.53 -6.66 21.93
N GLU A 14 -1.22 -7.04 23.17
CA GLU A 14 -0.66 -8.37 23.50
C GLU A 14 -1.57 -9.50 23.04
N GLU A 15 -2.88 -9.34 23.26
CA GLU A 15 -3.92 -10.29 22.89
C GLU A 15 -4.01 -10.57 21.38
N HIS A 16 -3.44 -9.70 20.54
CA HIS A 16 -3.45 -9.83 19.08
C HIS A 16 -2.08 -10.19 18.48
N LYS A 17 -1.04 -10.39 19.30
CA LYS A 17 0.30 -10.74 18.78
C LYS A 17 0.31 -12.08 18.04
N ASP A 18 -0.33 -13.10 18.60
CA ASP A 18 -0.39 -14.43 17.98
C ASP A 18 -1.19 -14.42 16.68
N LEU A 19 -2.33 -13.70 16.68
CA LEU A 19 -3.11 -13.43 15.47
C LEU A 19 -2.25 -12.75 14.40
N PHE A 20 -1.55 -11.67 14.76
CA PHE A 20 -0.69 -10.93 13.84
C PHE A 20 0.44 -11.79 13.28
N ALA A 21 1.09 -12.61 14.13
CA ALA A 21 2.14 -13.52 13.69
C ALA A 21 1.61 -14.58 12.71
N SER A 22 0.43 -15.15 12.99
CA SER A 22 -0.25 -16.12 12.13
C SER A 22 -0.66 -15.51 10.78
N VAL A 23 -1.22 -14.30 10.78
CA VAL A 23 -1.56 -13.55 9.56
C VAL A 23 -0.31 -13.20 8.77
N ASN A 24 0.76 -12.77 9.44
CA ASN A 24 2.03 -12.45 8.79
C ASN A 24 2.65 -13.67 8.11
N ALA A 25 2.58 -14.85 8.75
CA ALA A 25 3.03 -16.10 8.14
C ALA A 25 2.26 -16.44 6.86
N PHE A 26 0.94 -16.22 6.86
CA PHE A 26 0.12 -16.34 5.67
C PHE A 26 0.54 -15.35 4.59
N VAL A 27 0.65 -14.06 4.91
CA VAL A 27 1.01 -13.01 3.94
C VAL A 27 2.40 -13.24 3.36
N TYR A 28 3.37 -13.66 4.17
CA TYR A 28 4.70 -14.03 3.69
C TYR A 28 4.62 -15.13 2.63
N GLY A 29 3.87 -16.20 2.89
CA GLY A 29 3.67 -17.29 1.92
C GLY A 29 2.92 -16.83 0.67
N TYR A 30 1.88 -16.01 0.83
CA TYR A 30 1.06 -15.49 -0.27
C TYR A 30 1.87 -14.56 -1.20
N MET A 31 2.57 -13.58 -0.62
CA MET A 31 3.31 -12.54 -1.35
C MET A 31 4.69 -12.98 -1.84
N SER A 32 5.25 -14.06 -1.31
CA SER A 32 6.51 -14.64 -1.81
C SER A 32 6.27 -15.72 -2.89
N GLY A 33 5.01 -16.00 -3.21
CA GLY A 33 4.62 -17.01 -4.19
C GLY A 33 4.84 -16.56 -5.65
N PRO A 34 4.94 -17.52 -6.59
CA PRO A 34 5.11 -17.22 -8.01
C PRO A 34 3.94 -16.37 -8.55
N GLY A 35 4.26 -15.26 -9.21
CA GLY A 35 3.28 -14.32 -9.78
C GLY A 35 3.32 -12.92 -9.18
N HIS A 36 3.94 -12.75 -8.00
CA HIS A 36 4.26 -11.44 -7.44
C HIS A 36 5.60 -10.96 -8.00
N ASP A 37 5.63 -9.73 -8.51
CA ASP A 37 6.87 -9.08 -8.94
C ASP A 37 7.45 -8.22 -7.79
N ASN A 38 8.70 -7.77 -7.96
CA ASN A 38 9.43 -6.99 -6.95
C ASN A 38 8.77 -5.66 -6.56
N SER A 39 7.69 -5.25 -7.24
CA SER A 39 6.93 -4.05 -6.89
C SER A 39 5.76 -4.31 -5.92
N HIS A 40 5.31 -5.57 -5.75
CA HIS A 40 4.20 -5.96 -4.87
C HIS A 40 4.53 -7.25 -4.07
N ASP A 41 5.76 -7.35 -3.59
CA ASP A 41 6.25 -8.49 -2.80
C ASP A 41 6.07 -8.27 -1.29
N TYR A 42 6.53 -9.24 -0.48
CA TYR A 42 6.50 -9.10 0.97
C TYR A 42 7.31 -7.90 1.49
N HIS A 43 8.36 -7.46 0.78
CA HIS A 43 9.11 -6.27 1.15
C HIS A 43 8.31 -4.98 0.98
N HIS A 44 7.42 -4.90 -0.02
CA HIS A 44 6.43 -3.83 -0.11
C HIS A 44 5.54 -3.78 1.14
N ILE A 45 4.98 -4.91 1.56
CA ILE A 45 4.16 -4.99 2.78
C ILE A 45 4.91 -4.50 4.02
N LEU A 46 6.18 -4.88 4.18
CA LEU A 46 7.01 -4.40 5.30
C LEU A 46 7.20 -2.87 5.28
N ARG A 47 7.40 -2.26 4.10
CA ARG A 47 7.53 -0.81 3.98
C ARG A 47 6.20 -0.10 4.25
N VAL A 48 5.07 -0.66 3.81
CA VAL A 48 3.73 -0.13 4.14
C VAL A 48 3.49 -0.20 5.64
N LEU A 49 3.77 -1.32 6.30
CA LEU A 49 3.71 -1.44 7.77
C LEU A 49 4.58 -0.39 8.47
N SER A 50 5.80 -0.17 7.98
CA SER A 50 6.70 0.87 8.51
C SER A 50 6.12 2.28 8.32
N ASN A 51 5.54 2.60 7.16
CA ASN A 51 4.89 3.89 6.94
C ASN A 51 3.66 4.06 7.85
N ALA A 52 2.82 3.03 7.97
CA ALA A 52 1.64 3.03 8.84
C ALA A 52 2.04 3.23 10.31
N HIS A 53 3.11 2.58 10.77
CA HIS A 53 3.65 2.78 12.11
C HIS A 53 4.12 4.22 12.36
N ARG A 54 4.82 4.83 11.39
CA ARG A 54 5.30 6.23 11.49
C ARG A 54 4.14 7.21 11.56
N ILE A 55 3.14 7.04 10.70
CA ILE A 55 1.92 7.86 10.69
C ILE A 55 1.18 7.69 12.02
N LEU A 56 0.86 6.46 12.42
CA LEU A 56 0.10 6.18 13.63
C LEU A 56 0.77 6.75 14.87
N THR A 57 2.09 6.55 15.01
CA THR A 57 2.87 7.10 16.13
C THR A 57 2.79 8.62 16.20
N GLN A 58 2.85 9.31 15.06
CA GLN A 58 2.85 10.77 15.02
C GLN A 58 1.44 11.35 15.19
N GLU A 59 0.42 10.75 14.56
CA GLU A 59 -0.97 11.18 14.70
C GLU A 59 -1.47 10.98 16.15
N ARG A 60 -1.04 9.92 16.84
CA ARG A 60 -1.38 9.72 18.28
C ARG A 60 -0.70 10.72 19.23
N LYS A 61 0.41 11.35 18.83
CA LYS A 61 1.03 12.45 19.59
C LYS A 61 0.27 13.77 19.43
N SER A 62 -0.52 13.90 18.37
CA SER A 62 -1.33 15.08 18.15
C SER A 62 -2.50 15.11 19.14
N LYS A 63 -2.95 16.30 19.55
CA LYS A 63 -4.14 16.47 20.41
C LYS A 63 -5.46 16.26 19.66
N LEU A 64 -5.46 15.51 18.56
CA LEU A 64 -6.68 15.23 17.81
C LEU A 64 -7.62 14.37 18.66
N ALA A 65 -8.93 14.63 18.54
CA ALA A 65 -9.97 13.83 19.20
C ALA A 65 -10.19 12.44 18.55
N ILE A 66 -9.40 12.11 17.52
CA ILE A 66 -9.51 10.86 16.77
C ILE A 66 -8.67 9.80 17.47
N SER A 67 -9.33 8.72 17.90
CA SER A 67 -8.67 7.51 18.38
C SER A 67 -8.49 6.53 17.23
N PHE A 68 -7.33 5.88 17.18
CA PHE A 68 -7.00 4.85 16.20
C PHE A 68 -6.78 3.52 16.93
N ASN A 69 -7.37 2.43 16.43
CA ASN A 69 -7.12 1.08 16.88
C ASN A 69 -5.87 0.50 16.17
N PRO A 70 -4.75 0.26 16.89
CA PRO A 70 -3.52 -0.24 16.27
C PRO A 70 -3.69 -1.61 15.61
N SER A 71 -4.51 -2.49 16.17
CA SER A 71 -4.75 -3.83 15.62
C SER A 71 -5.35 -3.74 14.23
N VAL A 72 -6.35 -2.86 14.08
CA VAL A 72 -7.01 -2.60 12.80
C VAL A 72 -6.03 -2.01 11.78
N VAL A 73 -5.22 -1.01 12.17
CA VAL A 73 -4.19 -0.40 11.29
C VAL A 73 -3.20 -1.45 10.80
N TYR A 74 -2.61 -2.23 11.71
CA TYR A 74 -1.53 -3.15 11.35
C TYR A 74 -2.04 -4.37 10.57
N LEU A 75 -3.19 -4.94 10.95
CA LEU A 75 -3.79 -6.05 10.21
C LEU A 75 -4.25 -5.62 8.81
N ALA A 76 -4.87 -4.44 8.68
CA ALA A 76 -5.26 -3.91 7.39
C ALA A 76 -4.05 -3.59 6.50
N ALA A 77 -3.00 -2.96 7.04
CA ALA A 77 -1.77 -2.72 6.28
C ALA A 77 -1.07 -4.02 5.85
N LEU A 78 -1.10 -5.06 6.69
CA LEU A 78 -0.52 -6.37 6.39
C LEU A 78 -1.32 -7.11 5.28
N LEU A 79 -2.63 -6.92 5.23
CA LEU A 79 -3.55 -7.63 4.31
C LEU A 79 -4.00 -6.82 3.10
N HIS A 80 -3.60 -5.55 2.94
CA HIS A 80 -4.22 -4.64 1.96
C HIS A 80 -4.13 -5.10 0.49
N ASP A 81 -3.05 -5.80 0.13
CA ASP A 81 -2.83 -6.33 -1.21
C ASP A 81 -3.24 -7.82 -1.34
N VAL A 82 -3.71 -8.44 -0.24
CA VAL A 82 -4.29 -9.80 -0.31
C VAL A 82 -5.65 -9.71 -0.98
N GLY A 83 -5.85 -10.51 -2.02
CA GLY A 83 -7.09 -10.50 -2.80
C GLY A 83 -7.20 -9.32 -3.79
N ASP A 84 -6.13 -8.57 -4.08
CA ASP A 84 -6.16 -7.64 -5.22
C ASP A 84 -6.54 -8.43 -6.49
N HIS A 85 -7.60 -7.99 -7.18
CA HIS A 85 -8.11 -8.59 -8.41
C HIS A 85 -7.04 -8.78 -9.49
N LYS A 86 -5.92 -8.04 -9.43
CA LYS A 86 -4.76 -8.23 -10.32
C LYS A 86 -4.07 -9.60 -10.15
N TYR A 87 -4.25 -10.25 -9.01
CA TYR A 87 -3.62 -11.52 -8.64
C TYR A 87 -4.62 -12.62 -8.24
N ALA A 88 -5.91 -12.29 -8.13
CA ALA A 88 -6.97 -13.22 -7.79
C ALA A 88 -7.11 -14.34 -8.83
N LYS A 89 -7.28 -15.58 -8.36
CA LYS A 89 -7.55 -16.73 -9.25
C LYS A 89 -9.05 -16.80 -9.59
N PRO A 90 -9.43 -17.34 -10.76
CA PRO A 90 -10.84 -17.56 -11.09
C PRO A 90 -11.54 -18.41 -10.01
N GLY A 91 -12.62 -17.88 -9.43
CA GLY A 91 -13.43 -18.56 -8.40
C GLY A 91 -13.09 -18.23 -6.95
N GLU A 92 -12.09 -17.38 -6.68
CA GLU A 92 -11.84 -16.89 -5.32
C GLU A 92 -12.91 -15.87 -4.90
N ASP A 93 -13.49 -16.08 -3.72
CA ASP A 93 -14.33 -15.07 -3.04
C ASP A 93 -13.42 -13.97 -2.48
N VAL A 94 -13.03 -13.05 -3.36
CA VAL A 94 -12.23 -11.85 -3.07
C VAL A 94 -12.99 -10.93 -2.11
N GLU A 95 -14.32 -10.89 -2.19
CA GLU A 95 -15.15 -9.97 -1.43
C GLU A 95 -15.08 -10.22 0.08
N ASN A 96 -14.89 -11.45 0.55
CA ASN A 96 -14.82 -11.75 1.99
C ASN A 96 -13.52 -12.46 2.41
N GLN A 97 -12.50 -12.46 1.54
CA GLN A 97 -11.26 -13.20 1.78
C GLN A 97 -10.54 -12.75 3.06
N VAL A 98 -10.43 -11.45 3.29
CA VAL A 98 -9.71 -10.87 4.43
C VAL A 98 -10.42 -11.22 5.74
N SER A 99 -11.74 -11.06 5.79
CA SER A 99 -12.53 -11.42 6.98
C SER A 99 -12.38 -12.90 7.31
N ARG A 100 -12.49 -13.78 6.30
CA ARG A 100 -12.34 -15.23 6.47
C ARG A 100 -10.98 -15.62 7.02
N ILE A 101 -9.89 -15.06 6.44
CA ILE A 101 -8.51 -15.30 6.88
C ILE A 101 -8.33 -14.94 8.37
N LEU A 102 -8.92 -13.83 8.80
CA LEU A 102 -8.82 -13.34 10.17
C LEU A 102 -9.62 -14.23 11.14
N LEU A 103 -10.86 -14.57 10.79
CA LEU A 103 -11.71 -15.45 11.59
C LEU A 103 -11.09 -16.85 11.78
N GLU A 104 -10.57 -17.44 10.70
CA GLU A 104 -9.86 -18.73 10.74
C GLU A 104 -8.63 -18.72 11.65
N ARG A 105 -8.07 -17.53 11.93
CA ARG A 105 -6.89 -17.33 12.78
C ARG A 105 -7.23 -16.80 14.17
N GLY A 106 -8.52 -16.76 14.53
CA GLY A 106 -8.99 -16.43 15.87
C GLY A 106 -9.27 -14.94 16.12
N ALA A 107 -9.39 -14.12 15.08
CA ALA A 107 -9.95 -12.78 15.26
C ALA A 107 -11.46 -12.86 15.59
N ASP A 108 -11.96 -11.91 16.38
CA ASP A 108 -13.40 -11.72 16.53
C ASP A 108 -14.05 -11.11 15.26
N GLU A 109 -15.37 -11.24 15.16
CA GLU A 109 -16.14 -10.79 13.99
C GLU A 109 -16.06 -9.27 13.76
N ASP A 110 -16.00 -8.46 14.83
CA ASP A 110 -15.94 -7.01 14.74
C ASP A 110 -14.59 -6.57 14.18
N LEU A 111 -13.48 -7.12 14.68
CA LEU A 111 -12.14 -6.89 14.15
C LEU A 111 -12.02 -7.34 12.70
N ALA A 112 -12.47 -8.55 12.37
CA ALA A 112 -12.41 -9.09 11.01
C ALA A 112 -13.21 -8.23 10.02
N THR A 113 -14.41 -7.79 10.40
CA THR A 113 -15.28 -6.93 9.59
C THR A 113 -14.64 -5.55 9.37
N LYS A 114 -14.09 -4.93 10.41
CA LYS A 114 -13.42 -3.63 10.32
C LYS A 114 -12.23 -3.68 9.36
N VAL A 115 -11.37 -4.67 9.51
CA VAL A 115 -10.19 -4.85 8.65
C VAL A 115 -10.61 -5.11 7.20
N GLN A 116 -11.59 -5.98 6.96
CA GLN A 116 -12.11 -6.25 5.62
C GLN A 116 -12.65 -4.99 4.94
N VAL A 117 -13.42 -4.17 5.65
CA VAL A 117 -13.96 -2.91 5.10
C VAL A 117 -12.81 -1.96 4.74
N ILE A 118 -11.83 -1.79 5.62
CA ILE A 118 -10.68 -0.92 5.35
C ILE A 118 -9.92 -1.39 4.11
N VAL A 119 -9.55 -2.67 4.04
CA VAL A 119 -8.77 -3.23 2.92
C VAL A 119 -9.47 -2.98 1.58
N LYS A 120 -10.79 -3.17 1.49
CA LYS A 120 -11.58 -2.86 0.27
C LYS A 120 -11.47 -1.40 -0.18
N HIS A 121 -11.16 -0.49 0.72
CA HIS A 121 -11.12 0.94 0.45
C HIS A 121 -9.69 1.51 0.35
N VAL A 122 -8.63 0.71 0.52
CA VAL A 122 -7.25 1.21 0.43
C VAL A 122 -6.91 1.68 -0.99
N GLY A 123 -7.31 0.92 -2.00
CA GLY A 123 -6.84 1.10 -3.37
C GLY A 123 -7.21 2.44 -4.02
N TYR A 124 -6.25 3.04 -4.73
CA TYR A 124 -6.42 4.29 -5.51
C TYR A 124 -7.62 4.25 -6.46
N THR A 125 -7.76 3.15 -7.22
CA THR A 125 -8.83 3.01 -8.22
C THR A 125 -10.22 3.03 -7.58
N ASN A 126 -10.37 2.49 -6.37
CA ASN A 126 -11.65 2.56 -5.67
C ASN A 126 -11.96 4.00 -5.23
N GLU A 127 -10.99 4.72 -4.67
CA GLU A 127 -11.20 6.12 -4.28
C GLU A 127 -11.56 7.02 -5.47
N VAL A 128 -10.91 6.85 -6.62
CA VAL A 128 -11.21 7.65 -7.81
C VAL A 128 -12.60 7.34 -8.37
N LYS A 129 -13.02 6.07 -8.37
CA LYS A 129 -14.35 5.66 -8.87
C LYS A 129 -15.47 6.03 -7.90
N ASN A 130 -15.24 5.88 -6.60
CA ASN A 130 -16.26 6.00 -5.54
C ASN A 130 -15.77 6.88 -4.37
N PRO A 131 -15.48 8.18 -4.59
CA PRO A 131 -14.88 9.03 -3.56
C PRO A 131 -15.77 9.17 -2.31
N GLN A 132 -17.10 9.24 -2.49
CA GLN A 132 -18.03 9.34 -1.36
C GLN A 132 -17.96 8.12 -0.44
N SER A 133 -17.81 6.92 -1.00
CA SER A 133 -17.69 5.69 -0.22
C SER A 133 -16.44 5.70 0.67
N VAL A 134 -15.32 6.28 0.21
CA VAL A 134 -14.12 6.46 1.04
C VAL A 134 -14.37 7.47 2.16
N VAL A 135 -15.10 8.56 1.90
CA VAL A 135 -15.47 9.54 2.93
C VAL A 135 -16.33 8.89 4.03
N ASP A 136 -17.33 8.11 3.64
CA ASP A 136 -18.23 7.45 4.59
C ASP A 136 -17.48 6.43 5.46
N VAL A 137 -16.56 5.67 4.86
CA VAL A 137 -15.71 4.71 5.58
C VAL A 137 -14.73 5.44 6.50
N LEU A 138 -14.13 6.56 6.09
CA LEU A 138 -13.24 7.36 6.95
C LEU A 138 -13.93 7.90 8.21
N GLN A 139 -15.21 8.28 8.10
CA GLN A 139 -15.99 8.73 9.26
C GLN A 139 -16.22 7.61 10.27
N ARG A 140 -16.38 6.37 9.79
CA ARG A 140 -16.62 5.20 10.65
C ARG A 140 -15.34 4.54 11.16
N TYR A 141 -14.31 4.51 10.33
CA TYR A 141 -13.04 3.80 10.53
C TYR A 141 -11.86 4.70 10.15
N PRO A 142 -11.42 5.59 11.06
CA PRO A 142 -10.33 6.55 10.78
C PRO A 142 -9.00 5.86 10.46
N GLU A 143 -8.82 4.58 10.81
CA GLU A 143 -7.66 3.75 10.46
C GLU A 143 -7.45 3.66 8.94
N LEU A 144 -8.51 3.78 8.13
CA LEU A 144 -8.38 3.84 6.67
C LEU A 144 -7.44 4.97 6.22
N ALA A 145 -7.47 6.12 6.90
CA ALA A 145 -6.59 7.25 6.60
C ALA A 145 -5.10 6.86 6.72
N VAL A 146 -4.77 6.11 7.77
CA VAL A 146 -3.39 5.68 8.05
C VAL A 146 -2.93 4.68 7.01
N VAL A 147 -3.77 3.69 6.69
CA VAL A 147 -3.41 2.59 5.78
C VAL A 147 -3.32 3.09 4.33
N GLN A 148 -4.27 3.92 3.88
CA GLN A 148 -4.21 4.55 2.54
C GLN A 148 -2.95 5.40 2.37
N ASP A 149 -2.65 6.26 3.34
CA ASP A 149 -1.45 7.10 3.26
C ASP A 149 -0.18 6.26 3.27
N ALA A 150 -0.14 5.19 4.08
CA ALA A 150 1.01 4.31 4.18
C ALA A 150 1.34 3.57 2.87
N ASP A 151 0.32 3.04 2.20
CA ASP A 151 0.44 2.41 0.88
C ASP A 151 0.88 3.43 -0.19
N ARG A 152 0.17 4.57 -0.27
CA ARG A 152 0.48 5.63 -1.24
C ARG A 152 1.87 6.19 -1.09
N LEU A 153 2.36 6.31 0.13
CA LEU A 153 3.73 6.74 0.38
C LEU A 153 4.73 5.78 -0.26
N ASP A 154 4.50 4.46 -0.21
CA ASP A 154 5.40 3.48 -0.85
C ASP A 154 5.35 3.51 -2.38
N ALA A 155 4.32 4.13 -2.97
CA ALA A 155 4.22 4.35 -4.42
C ALA A 155 4.94 5.61 -4.91
N ILE A 156 5.46 6.46 -4.00
CA ILE A 156 6.12 7.74 -4.36
C ILE A 156 7.54 7.85 -3.77
N GLY A 157 8.30 8.84 -4.25
CA GLY A 157 9.70 9.04 -3.88
C GLY A 157 10.62 7.98 -4.49
N ALA A 158 11.84 7.85 -3.96
CA ALA A 158 12.86 6.97 -4.55
C ALA A 158 12.42 5.50 -4.67
N VAL A 159 11.73 4.97 -3.66
CA VAL A 159 11.16 3.62 -3.71
C VAL A 159 10.05 3.54 -4.76
N GLY A 160 9.18 4.56 -4.83
CA GLY A 160 8.11 4.65 -5.84
C GLY A 160 8.65 4.63 -7.27
N VAL A 161 9.75 5.36 -7.54
CA VAL A 161 10.47 5.31 -8.82
C VAL A 161 10.87 3.87 -9.13
N GLY A 162 11.61 3.22 -8.24
CA GLY A 162 12.08 1.84 -8.45
C GLY A 162 10.94 0.85 -8.69
N ARG A 163 9.85 0.95 -7.92
CA ARG A 163 8.66 0.11 -8.08
C ARG A 163 7.96 0.33 -9.42
N CYS A 164 7.83 1.58 -9.86
CA CYS A 164 7.15 1.90 -11.11
C CYS A 164 7.87 1.31 -12.32
N PHE A 165 9.20 1.44 -12.38
CA PHE A 165 10.01 0.83 -13.44
C PHE A 165 9.99 -0.70 -13.37
N ALA A 166 10.09 -1.29 -12.16
CA ALA A 166 10.03 -2.74 -11.99
C ALA A 166 8.68 -3.32 -12.47
N PHE A 167 7.56 -2.68 -12.10
CA PHE A 167 6.22 -3.06 -12.56
C PHE A 167 6.07 -2.92 -14.07
N GLY A 168 6.54 -1.79 -14.62
CA GLY A 168 6.52 -1.53 -16.06
C GLY A 168 7.27 -2.60 -16.86
N GLY A 169 8.44 -3.01 -16.39
CA GLY A 169 9.22 -4.09 -17.01
C GLY A 169 8.57 -5.47 -16.89
N ALA A 170 7.95 -5.78 -15.75
CA ALA A 170 7.30 -7.07 -15.51
C ALA A 170 5.99 -7.24 -16.31
N LYS A 171 5.18 -6.19 -16.42
CA LYS A 171 3.83 -6.23 -17.03
C LYS A 171 3.76 -5.67 -18.45
N GLY A 172 4.70 -4.82 -18.86
CA GLY A 172 4.68 -4.09 -20.14
C GLY A 172 5.69 -4.62 -21.14
N LYS A 173 5.49 -5.83 -21.69
CA LYS A 173 6.32 -6.30 -22.82
C LYS A 173 6.23 -5.29 -23.97
N GLY A 174 7.35 -4.64 -24.30
CA GLY A 174 7.43 -3.63 -25.36
C GLY A 174 7.03 -2.21 -24.95
N ARG A 175 6.74 -1.94 -23.66
CA ARG A 175 6.54 -0.56 -23.20
C ARG A 175 7.90 0.14 -23.04
N PRO A 176 8.11 1.33 -23.63
CA PRO A 176 9.32 2.11 -23.40
C PRO A 176 9.48 2.52 -21.94
N LEU A 177 10.73 2.79 -21.51
CA LEU A 177 11.01 3.33 -20.17
C LEU A 177 10.25 4.63 -19.89
N ALA A 178 10.07 5.48 -20.91
CA ALA A 178 9.28 6.71 -20.82
C ALA A 178 7.83 6.48 -20.35
N GLY A 179 7.27 5.28 -20.58
CA GLY A 179 5.95 4.91 -20.08
C GLY A 179 5.84 4.86 -18.56
N ALA A 180 6.96 4.71 -17.84
CA ALA A 180 6.99 4.86 -16.38
C ALA A 180 6.87 6.35 -15.97
N ILE A 181 7.49 7.26 -16.72
CA ILE A 181 7.40 8.71 -16.47
C ILE A 181 5.99 9.21 -16.75
N GLU A 182 5.35 8.78 -17.84
CA GLU A 182 3.93 9.08 -18.09
C GLU A 182 3.04 8.67 -16.90
N HIS A 183 3.33 7.51 -16.29
CA HIS A 183 2.58 7.06 -15.12
C HIS A 183 2.79 7.96 -13.89
N PHE A 184 3.94 8.63 -13.78
CA PHE A 184 4.18 9.59 -12.70
C PHE A 184 3.15 10.72 -12.79
N ASP A 185 2.99 11.30 -13.99
CA ASP A 185 2.09 12.42 -14.25
C ASP A 185 0.61 12.03 -14.17
N GLU A 186 0.27 10.84 -14.69
CA GLU A 186 -1.10 10.33 -14.66
C GLU A 186 -1.59 10.08 -13.24
N LYS A 187 -0.71 9.62 -12.33
CA LYS A 187 -1.11 9.12 -11.01
C LYS A 187 -0.21 9.58 -9.87
N LEU A 188 1.09 9.26 -9.91
CA LEU A 188 1.93 9.32 -8.71
C LEU A 188 2.06 10.73 -8.12
N VAL A 189 2.18 11.76 -8.97
CA VAL A 189 2.29 13.16 -8.52
C VAL A 189 1.01 13.71 -7.89
N LYS A 190 -0.14 13.04 -8.09
CA LYS A 190 -1.45 13.40 -7.52
C LYS A 190 -1.64 12.81 -6.12
N LEU A 191 -0.93 11.74 -5.78
CA LEU A 191 -1.08 11.04 -4.49
C LEU A 191 -0.84 11.94 -3.27
N PRO A 192 0.13 12.87 -3.26
CA PRO A 192 0.34 13.80 -2.14
C PRO A 192 -0.91 14.62 -1.77
N ASP A 193 -1.70 15.06 -2.75
CA ASP A 193 -2.91 15.86 -2.53
C ASP A 193 -4.09 14.99 -2.04
N MET A 194 -4.00 13.68 -2.23
CA MET A 194 -5.00 12.70 -1.79
C MET A 194 -4.69 12.12 -0.40
N MET A 195 -3.58 12.50 0.24
CA MET A 195 -3.23 12.04 1.58
C MET A 195 -4.26 12.53 2.61
N LYS A 196 -4.57 11.71 3.61
CA LYS A 196 -5.64 11.96 4.59
C LYS A 196 -5.09 12.52 5.89
N THR A 197 -3.95 12.01 6.35
CA THR A 197 -3.31 12.39 7.61
C THR A 197 -2.36 13.56 7.43
N LYS A 198 -2.12 14.32 8.50
CA LYS A 198 -1.15 15.42 8.49
C LYS A 198 0.26 14.88 8.25
N THR A 199 0.59 13.77 8.91
CA THR A 199 1.90 13.11 8.79
C THR A 199 2.11 12.56 7.38
N GLY A 200 1.10 11.90 6.80
CA GLY A 200 1.13 11.40 5.43
C GLY A 200 1.39 12.52 4.42
N LYS A 201 0.65 13.63 4.51
CA LYS A 201 0.87 14.83 3.69
C LYS A 201 2.30 15.36 3.79
N ALA A 202 2.83 15.50 5.01
CA ALA A 202 4.17 16.01 5.23
C ALA A 202 5.25 15.09 4.61
N MET A 203 5.12 13.77 4.78
CA MET A 203 6.03 12.79 4.20
C MET A 203 5.92 12.77 2.67
N ALA A 204 4.70 12.91 2.13
CA ALA A 204 4.45 12.89 0.69
C ALA A 204 5.04 14.10 -0.03
N GLY A 205 5.06 15.27 0.60
CA GLY A 205 5.64 16.48 0.00
C GLY A 205 7.12 16.33 -0.38
N HIS A 206 7.93 15.68 0.48
CA HIS A 206 9.33 15.40 0.13
C HIS A 206 9.45 14.34 -0.97
N ARG A 207 8.64 13.27 -0.89
CA ARG A 207 8.65 12.21 -1.90
C ARG A 207 8.15 12.68 -3.28
N LYS A 208 7.26 13.67 -3.32
CA LYS A 208 6.81 14.33 -4.56
C LYS A 208 7.96 15.01 -5.29
N ARG A 209 8.78 15.79 -4.58
CA ARG A 209 9.93 16.48 -5.18
C ARG A 209 10.90 15.50 -5.84
N ILE A 210 11.16 14.36 -5.22
CA ILE A 210 12.01 13.32 -5.81
C ILE A 210 11.42 12.80 -7.13
N LEU A 211 10.10 12.63 -7.24
CA LEU A 211 9.47 12.20 -8.49
C LEU A 211 9.63 13.25 -9.59
N GLU A 212 9.39 14.53 -9.26
CA GLU A 212 9.50 15.65 -10.19
C GLU A 212 10.94 15.85 -10.67
N GLU A 213 11.90 15.84 -9.75
CA GLU A 213 13.33 15.93 -10.05
C GLU A 213 13.79 14.75 -10.94
N PHE A 214 13.41 13.52 -10.58
CA PHE A 214 13.75 12.35 -11.38
C PHE A 214 13.16 12.39 -12.79
N ALA A 215 11.88 12.79 -12.92
CA ALA A 215 11.22 12.89 -14.22
C ALA A 215 11.88 13.94 -15.12
N ASN A 216 12.28 15.08 -14.54
CA ASN A 216 12.99 16.13 -15.27
C ASN A 216 14.35 15.64 -15.79
N GLU A 217 15.18 15.05 -14.92
CA GLU A 217 16.49 14.51 -15.32
C GLU A 217 16.33 13.40 -16.36
N PHE A 218 15.38 12.46 -16.16
CA PHE A 218 15.10 11.41 -17.13
C PHE A 218 14.74 11.97 -18.51
N ASN A 219 13.88 13.00 -18.58
CA ASN A 219 13.47 13.59 -19.85
C ASN A 219 14.64 14.27 -20.56
N THR A 220 15.53 14.94 -19.82
CA THR A 220 16.76 15.51 -20.37
C THR A 220 17.72 14.44 -20.89
N GLU A 221 17.95 13.37 -20.12
CA GLU A 221 18.83 12.26 -20.52
C GLU A 221 18.28 11.45 -21.70
N ALA A 222 16.96 11.31 -21.79
CA ALA A 222 16.29 10.54 -22.84
C ALA A 222 16.14 11.31 -24.17
N GLU A 223 16.41 12.62 -24.18
CA GLU A 223 16.38 13.41 -25.41
C GLU A 223 17.49 12.96 -26.37
N LEU A 224 17.10 12.53 -27.56
CA LEU A 224 18.06 12.09 -28.57
C LEU A 224 18.78 13.30 -29.16
N ALA A 225 20.11 13.28 -29.10
CA ALA A 225 20.97 14.28 -29.74
C ALA A 225 20.91 14.25 -31.28
N PHE A 226 20.04 13.44 -31.88
CA PHE A 226 19.87 13.27 -33.32
C PHE A 226 18.39 13.01 -33.67
N LYS A 227 18.01 13.38 -34.89
CA LYS A 227 16.68 13.06 -35.44
C LYS A 227 16.65 11.63 -35.96
N VAL A 228 15.58 10.92 -35.65
CA VAL A 228 15.28 9.62 -36.27
C VAL A 228 14.41 9.89 -37.50
N GLN A 229 14.86 9.46 -38.68
CA GLN A 229 14.01 9.45 -39.88
C GLN A 229 13.11 8.21 -39.81
N THR A 230 11.81 8.43 -39.92
CA THR A 230 10.79 7.38 -40.06
C THR A 230 10.46 7.14 -41.52
#